data_AF-A0A8T3V7Q6-F1
#
_entry.id   AF-A0A8T3V7Q6-F1
#
_cell.length_a   1.000
_cell.length_b   1.000
_cell.length_c   1.000
_cell.angle_alpha   90.00
_cell.angle_beta   90.00
_cell.angle_gamma   90.00
#
_symmetry.space_group_name_H-M   'P 1'
#
loop_
_entity.id
_entity.type
_entity.pdbx_description
1 polymer ?
#
loop_
_entity_poly.entity_id
_entity_poly.type
_entity_poly.pdbx_seq_one_letter_code
_entity_poly.pdbx_strand_id
1 'polypeptide(L)'
;MVKCQNCGEEVVDGAKFCKNCGSEIVIDEEVDETGTKFCSNCGFEMPNSTKFCPECGTATAKASQVVNTSSSVMRTDKSPGLAAILSFLIIGLGQVYLGLTKKGIILFVLAIISGALMLFVIGWITWLLVWGYAIYDAYNSGEKMRNGIDVEDTLDINNLF
;
A
#
# COMPACT_ATOMS: atom_id res chain seq x y z
N MET A 1 -52.27 -19.72 -14.21
CA MET A 1 -51.73 -19.38 -15.54
C MET A 1 -51.49 -17.89 -15.53
N VAL A 2 -50.32 -17.44 -15.99
CA VAL A 2 -49.93 -16.02 -16.03
C VAL A 2 -49.73 -15.56 -17.47
N LYS A 3 -50.12 -14.33 -17.80
CA LYS A 3 -49.86 -13.77 -19.14
C LYS A 3 -48.46 -13.18 -19.18
N CYS A 4 -47.72 -13.49 -20.23
CA CYS A 4 -46.41 -12.90 -20.47
C CYS A 4 -46.56 -11.38 -20.64
N GLN A 5 -45.90 -10.59 -19.79
CA GLN A 5 -45.91 -9.12 -19.87
C GLN A 5 -45.25 -8.58 -21.14
N ASN A 6 -44.44 -9.40 -21.83
CA ASN A 6 -43.73 -9.00 -23.04
C ASN A 6 -44.50 -9.29 -24.34
N CYS A 7 -45.20 -10.43 -24.44
CA CYS A 7 -45.88 -10.84 -25.69
C CYS A 7 -47.36 -11.20 -25.54
N GLY A 8 -47.91 -11.21 -24.32
CA GLY A 8 -49.32 -11.50 -24.07
C GLY A 8 -49.72 -12.98 -24.10
N GLU A 9 -48.81 -13.87 -24.49
CA GLU A 9 -49.04 -15.33 -24.50
C GLU A 9 -49.35 -15.87 -23.09
N GLU A 10 -50.23 -16.86 -23.01
CA GLU A 10 -50.52 -17.55 -21.75
C GLU A 10 -49.41 -18.54 -21.39
N VAL A 11 -48.87 -18.35 -20.18
CA VAL A 11 -47.76 -19.12 -19.65
C VAL A 11 -48.21 -19.88 -18.41
N VAL A 12 -47.73 -21.12 -18.27
CA VAL A 12 -47.99 -21.96 -17.10
C VAL A 12 -47.30 -21.40 -15.85
N ASP A 13 -47.95 -21.54 -14.70
CA ASP A 13 -47.42 -21.02 -13.43
C ASP A 13 -46.10 -21.74 -13.10
N GLY A 14 -45.06 -20.98 -12.74
CA GLY A 14 -43.73 -21.50 -12.42
C GLY A 14 -42.75 -21.61 -13.61
N ALA A 15 -43.14 -21.22 -14.83
CA ALA A 15 -42.20 -21.14 -15.96
C ALA A 15 -41.23 -19.97 -15.78
N LYS A 16 -39.92 -20.24 -15.76
CA LYS A 16 -38.88 -19.20 -15.65
C LYS A 16 -38.81 -18.29 -16.88
N PHE A 17 -39.16 -18.81 -18.05
CA PHE A 17 -39.07 -18.08 -19.32
C PHE A 17 -40.31 -18.32 -20.20
N CYS A 18 -40.72 -17.30 -20.94
CA CYS A 18 -41.79 -17.42 -21.93
C CYS A 18 -41.33 -18.24 -23.13
N LYS A 19 -42.04 -19.32 -23.44
CA LYS A 19 -41.76 -20.18 -24.62
C LYS A 19 -41.95 -19.48 -25.97
N ASN A 20 -42.72 -18.40 -26.02
CA ASN A 20 -43.04 -17.69 -27.26
C ASN A 20 -41.98 -16.60 -27.55
N CYS A 21 -41.69 -15.73 -26.58
CA CYS A 21 -40.77 -14.59 -26.78
C CYS A 21 -39.44 -14.67 -26.02
N GLY A 22 -39.22 -15.70 -25.19
CA GLY A 22 -37.99 -15.91 -24.44
C GLY A 22 -37.80 -15.01 -23.21
N SER A 23 -38.74 -14.11 -22.88
CA SER A 23 -38.60 -13.21 -21.72
C SER A 23 -38.70 -13.97 -20.41
N GLU A 24 -37.84 -13.62 -19.44
CA GLU A 24 -37.93 -14.13 -18.06
C GLU A 24 -39.25 -13.69 -17.42
N ILE A 25 -39.95 -14.63 -16.78
CA ILE A 25 -41.18 -14.35 -16.05
C ILE A 25 -40.77 -14.00 -14.62
N VAL A 26 -40.68 -12.70 -14.36
CA VAL A 26 -40.36 -12.20 -13.03
C VAL A 26 -41.65 -12.19 -12.22
N ILE A 27 -41.78 -13.16 -11.30
CA ILE A 27 -42.87 -13.21 -10.33
C ILE A 27 -42.35 -12.48 -9.09
N ASP A 28 -42.38 -11.16 -9.13
CA ASP A 28 -41.95 -10.36 -7.98
C ASP A 28 -43.12 -10.25 -6.99
N GLU A 29 -42.92 -10.82 -5.80
CA GLU A 29 -43.61 -10.41 -4.58
C GLU A 29 -43.37 -8.90 -4.37
N GLU A 30 -44.48 -8.17 -4.20
CA GLU A 30 -44.64 -6.79 -3.71
C GLU A 30 -43.38 -5.91 -3.67
N VAL A 31 -43.17 -5.13 -4.74
CA VAL A 31 -42.23 -4.00 -4.73
C VAL A 31 -43.02 -2.72 -4.49
N ASP A 32 -42.80 -2.13 -3.31
CA ASP A 32 -43.35 -0.85 -2.85
C ASP A 32 -42.94 0.32 -3.79
N GLU A 33 -43.91 0.85 -4.54
CA GLU A 33 -43.75 1.87 -5.57
C GLU A 33 -44.15 3.28 -5.09
N THR A 34 -43.41 3.86 -4.13
CA THR A 34 -43.71 5.22 -3.65
C THR A 34 -42.63 6.26 -3.95
N GLY A 35 -41.81 6.04 -4.99
CA GLY A 35 -40.84 7.03 -5.46
C GLY A 35 -40.98 7.37 -6.94
N THR A 36 -41.17 8.65 -7.25
CA THR A 36 -41.08 9.21 -8.60
C THR A 36 -39.67 9.78 -8.84
N LYS A 37 -39.19 9.72 -10.09
CA LYS A 37 -37.95 10.32 -10.60
C LYS A 37 -38.26 11.14 -11.84
N PHE A 38 -37.45 12.17 -12.07
CA PHE A 38 -37.50 12.95 -13.31
C PHE A 38 -36.50 12.41 -14.31
N CYS A 39 -36.87 12.41 -15.59
CA CYS A 39 -35.95 12.07 -16.67
C CYS A 39 -34.80 13.08 -16.72
N SER A 40 -33.56 12.60 -16.71
CA SER A 40 -32.37 13.44 -16.84
C SER A 40 -32.21 14.08 -18.22
N ASN A 41 -32.92 13.59 -19.24
CA ASN A 41 -32.83 14.12 -20.61
C ASN A 41 -33.96 15.13 -20.92
N CYS A 42 -35.22 14.82 -20.58
CA CYS A 42 -36.37 15.67 -20.93
C CYS A 42 -37.13 16.28 -19.74
N GLY A 43 -36.81 15.90 -18.50
CA GLY A 43 -37.49 16.41 -17.31
C GLY A 43 -38.87 15.80 -17.01
N PHE A 44 -39.31 14.79 -17.77
CA PHE A 44 -40.61 14.13 -17.54
C PHE A 44 -40.61 13.30 -16.24
N GLU A 45 -41.68 13.38 -15.46
CA GLU A 45 -41.84 12.66 -14.18
C GLU A 45 -42.31 11.21 -14.41
N MET A 46 -41.66 10.25 -13.75
CA MET A 46 -41.89 8.82 -13.97
C MET A 46 -41.67 8.01 -12.68
N PRO A 47 -42.27 6.81 -12.56
CA PRO A 47 -41.98 5.93 -11.44
C PRO A 47 -40.54 5.41 -11.48
N ASN A 48 -39.95 5.19 -10.29
CA ASN A 48 -38.58 4.70 -10.15
C ASN A 48 -38.33 3.33 -10.81
N SER A 49 -39.38 2.52 -10.97
CA SER A 49 -39.36 1.18 -11.58
C SER A 49 -39.16 1.17 -13.10
N THR A 50 -39.35 2.31 -13.78
CA THR A 50 -39.20 2.44 -15.24
C THR A 50 -37.75 2.32 -15.71
N LYS A 51 -37.50 1.45 -16.70
CA LYS A 51 -36.18 1.23 -17.35
C LYS A 51 -35.90 2.20 -18.50
N PHE A 52 -36.93 2.80 -19.08
CA PHE A 52 -36.83 3.77 -20.18
C PHE A 52 -37.83 4.90 -19.98
N CYS A 53 -37.48 6.10 -20.45
CA CYS A 53 -38.39 7.23 -20.47
C CYS A 53 -39.42 7.09 -21.61
N PRO A 54 -40.74 7.19 -21.33
CA PRO A 54 -41.77 7.05 -22.36
C PRO A 54 -41.84 8.29 -23.28
N GLU A 55 -41.40 9.45 -22.83
CA GLU A 55 -41.43 10.69 -23.63
C GLU A 55 -40.23 10.84 -24.56
N CYS A 56 -39.01 10.51 -24.11
CA CYS A 56 -37.80 10.73 -24.90
C CYS A 56 -37.01 9.45 -25.23
N GLY A 57 -37.47 8.29 -24.78
CA GLY A 57 -36.81 7.00 -25.04
C GLY A 57 -35.48 6.77 -24.31
N THR A 58 -35.03 7.71 -23.47
CA THR A 58 -33.73 7.60 -22.78
C THR A 58 -33.79 6.55 -21.68
N ALA A 59 -32.80 5.65 -21.64
CA ALA A 59 -32.70 4.61 -20.62
C ALA A 59 -32.50 5.23 -19.23
N THR A 60 -33.37 4.87 -18.30
CA THR A 60 -33.29 5.27 -16.89
C THR A 60 -32.53 4.20 -16.13
N ALA A 61 -31.26 4.47 -15.85
CA ALA A 61 -30.40 3.55 -15.09
C ALA A 61 -31.08 3.17 -13.75
N LYS A 62 -31.48 1.91 -13.59
CA LYS A 62 -31.92 1.39 -12.29
C LYS A 62 -30.74 1.48 -11.33
N ALA A 63 -30.97 2.03 -10.15
CA ALA A 63 -30.05 2.00 -9.03
C ALA A 63 -29.75 0.54 -8.65
N SER A 64 -28.55 0.07 -8.99
CA SER A 64 -27.89 -0.99 -8.26
C SER A 64 -26.59 -0.40 -7.72
N GLN A 65 -26.66 -0.09 -6.41
CA GLN A 65 -25.54 0.10 -5.50
C GLN A 65 -24.68 1.35 -5.74
N VAL A 66 -24.96 2.37 -4.91
CA VAL A 66 -23.91 3.14 -4.24
C VAL A 66 -23.04 2.14 -3.49
N VAL A 67 -22.07 1.53 -4.18
CA VAL A 67 -20.88 1.03 -3.51
C VAL A 67 -20.04 2.26 -3.28
N ASN A 68 -19.77 2.56 -2.01
CA ASN A 68 -18.64 3.39 -1.63
C ASN A 68 -17.44 2.88 -2.43
N THR A 69 -17.12 3.56 -3.53
CA THR A 69 -15.86 3.36 -4.23
C THR A 69 -14.82 4.08 -3.39
N SER A 70 -14.61 3.57 -2.16
CA SER A 70 -13.28 3.34 -1.67
C SER A 70 -12.58 2.61 -2.80
N SER A 71 -11.82 3.38 -3.55
CA SER A 71 -10.70 3.00 -4.37
C SER A 71 -10.55 1.48 -4.44
N SER A 72 -10.73 0.91 -5.62
CA SER A 72 -10.21 -0.42 -5.94
C SER A 72 -8.70 -0.42 -5.74
N VAL A 73 -8.26 -0.52 -4.49
CA VAL A 73 -6.93 -0.93 -4.13
C VAL A 73 -6.91 -2.39 -4.53
N MET A 74 -6.33 -2.64 -5.70
CA MET A 74 -5.85 -3.95 -6.10
C MET A 74 -5.06 -4.51 -4.91
N ARG A 75 -5.69 -5.37 -4.11
CA ARG A 75 -4.99 -6.14 -3.09
C ARG A 75 -4.14 -7.13 -3.86
N THR A 76 -2.92 -6.68 -4.17
CA THR A 76 -1.86 -7.58 -4.56
C THR A 76 -1.60 -8.44 -3.33
N ASP A 77 -1.68 -9.76 -3.48
CA ASP A 77 -1.27 -10.74 -2.49
C ASP A 77 0.25 -10.70 -2.32
N LYS A 78 0.77 -9.55 -1.88
CA LYS A 78 2.15 -9.39 -1.45
C LYS A 78 2.12 -9.43 0.05
N SER A 79 2.56 -10.55 0.60
CA SER A 79 2.56 -10.81 2.03
C SER A 79 3.32 -9.70 2.77
N PRO A 80 2.64 -8.91 3.63
CA PRO A 80 3.27 -7.80 4.35
C PRO A 80 4.40 -8.27 5.28
N GLY A 81 4.37 -9.55 5.70
CA GLY A 81 5.45 -10.18 6.46
C GLY A 81 6.76 -10.32 5.67
N LEU A 82 6.70 -10.61 4.37
CA LEU A 82 7.91 -10.69 3.54
C LEU A 82 8.54 -9.31 3.34
N ALA A 83 7.71 -8.26 3.24
CA ALA A 83 8.20 -6.88 3.16
C ALA A 83 8.90 -6.41 4.45
N ALA A 84 8.46 -6.90 5.61
CA ALA A 84 9.12 -6.64 6.89
C ALA A 84 10.48 -7.36 6.99
N ILE A 85 10.55 -8.63 6.57
CA ILE A 85 11.78 -9.42 6.57
C ILE A 85 12.79 -8.86 5.55
N LEU A 86 12.32 -8.43 4.38
CA LEU A 86 13.18 -7.79 3.35
C LEU A 86 13.63 -6.37 3.78
N SER A 87 12.89 -5.71 4.68
CA SER A 87 13.33 -4.46 5.32
C SER A 87 14.42 -4.67 6.37
N PHE A 88 14.51 -5.88 6.93
CA PHE A 88 15.51 -6.23 7.94
C PHE A 88 16.89 -6.45 7.32
N LEU A 89 16.95 -6.90 6.06
CA LEU A 89 18.22 -7.21 5.39
C LEU A 89 18.92 -5.97 4.80
N ILE A 90 18.16 -4.97 4.33
CA ILE A 90 18.70 -3.71 3.82
C ILE A 90 17.73 -2.59 4.18
N ILE A 91 18.19 -1.63 4.98
CA ILE A 91 17.43 -0.44 5.35
C ILE A 91 16.85 0.22 4.09
N GLY A 92 15.52 0.24 3.98
CA GLY A 92 14.79 0.91 2.91
C GLY A 92 14.23 0.03 1.77
N LEU A 93 14.66 -1.24 1.61
CA LEU A 93 14.19 -2.06 0.46
C LEU A 93 12.71 -2.46 0.53
N GLY A 94 12.15 -2.63 1.72
CA GLY A 94 10.72 -2.98 1.85
C GLY A 94 9.77 -1.90 1.37
N GLN A 95 10.13 -0.61 1.50
CA GLN A 95 9.29 0.50 1.02
C GLN A 95 9.27 0.60 -0.51
N VAL A 96 10.36 0.18 -1.17
CA VAL A 96 10.43 0.09 -2.64
C VAL A 96 9.55 -1.05 -3.16
N TYR A 97 9.46 -2.18 -2.44
CA TYR A 97 8.63 -3.33 -2.82
C TYR A 97 7.12 -3.04 -2.87
N LEU A 98 6.64 -2.14 -2.00
CA LEU A 98 5.25 -1.68 -2.00
C LEU A 98 4.93 -0.70 -3.14
N GLY A 99 5.89 -0.36 -4.00
CA GLY A 99 5.71 0.60 -5.10
C GLY A 99 5.77 2.07 -4.66
N LEU A 100 5.98 2.35 -3.38
CA LEU A 100 6.21 3.70 -2.85
C LEU A 100 7.69 4.13 -3.03
N THR A 101 8.15 4.13 -4.28
CA THR A 101 9.55 4.40 -4.67
C THR A 101 10.11 5.70 -4.11
N LYS A 102 9.30 6.77 -4.03
CA LYS A 102 9.71 8.05 -3.46
C LYS A 102 10.11 7.94 -1.98
N LYS A 103 9.35 7.19 -1.17
CA LYS A 103 9.65 7.02 0.26
C LYS A 103 10.85 6.10 0.48
N GLY A 104 10.98 5.05 -0.33
CA GLY A 104 12.12 4.13 -0.28
C GLY A 104 13.45 4.83 -0.58
N ILE A 105 13.51 5.67 -1.62
CA ILE A 105 14.73 6.42 -1.98
C ILE A 105 15.15 7.38 -0.86
N ILE A 106 14.19 8.10 -0.26
CA ILE A 106 14.48 9.03 0.84
C ILE A 106 15.12 8.30 2.03
N LEU A 107 14.57 7.16 2.43
CA LEU A 107 15.12 6.37 3.54
C LEU A 107 16.49 5.77 3.21
N PHE A 108 16.71 5.33 1.98
CA PHE A 108 18.00 4.80 1.53
C PHE A 108 19.09 5.87 1.54
N VAL A 109 18.80 7.06 1.01
CA VAL A 109 19.73 8.19 1.01
C VAL A 109 20.02 8.65 2.44
N LEU A 110 18.99 8.77 3.29
CA LEU A 110 19.17 9.13 4.70
C LEU A 110 20.05 8.11 5.45
N ALA A 111 19.90 6.82 5.13
CA ALA A 111 20.70 5.77 5.73
C ALA A 111 22.17 5.81 5.29
N ILE A 112 22.43 6.05 4.01
CA ILE A 112 23.80 6.23 3.49
C ILE A 112 24.45 7.45 4.13
N ILE A 113 23.72 8.57 4.21
CA ILE A 113 24.22 9.79 4.84
C ILE A 113 24.51 9.52 6.32
N SER A 114 23.57 8.91 7.05
CA SER A 114 23.73 8.58 8.47
C SER A 114 24.91 7.63 8.72
N GLY A 115 25.03 6.56 7.92
CA GLY A 115 26.12 5.61 8.01
C GLY A 115 27.48 6.23 7.67
N ALA A 116 27.55 7.05 6.60
CA ALA A 116 28.76 7.78 6.27
C ALA A 116 29.14 8.76 7.39
N LEU A 117 28.20 9.55 7.90
CA LEU A 117 28.44 10.47 9.00
C LEU A 117 28.96 9.74 10.24
N MET A 118 28.37 8.58 10.56
CA MET A 118 28.81 7.75 11.67
C MET A 118 30.24 7.23 11.46
N LEU A 119 30.60 6.79 10.25
CA LEU A 119 31.96 6.36 9.93
C LEU A 119 32.97 7.50 9.97
N PHE A 120 32.62 8.68 9.47
CA PHE A 120 33.50 9.85 9.54
C PHE A 120 33.69 10.30 10.98
N VAL A 121 32.63 10.35 11.79
CA VAL A 121 32.72 10.75 13.20
C VAL A 121 33.50 9.72 14.03
N ILE A 122 33.11 8.45 13.97
CA ILE A 122 33.78 7.38 14.72
C ILE A 122 35.20 7.21 14.23
N GLY A 123 35.41 7.18 12.92
CA GLY A 123 36.74 7.04 12.32
C GLY A 123 37.66 8.19 12.72
N TRP A 124 37.17 9.43 12.75
CA TRP A 124 37.98 10.56 13.18
C TRP A 124 38.31 10.52 14.67
N ILE A 125 37.33 10.16 15.51
CA ILE A 125 37.54 10.06 16.96
C ILE A 125 38.55 8.95 17.29
N THR A 126 38.37 7.75 16.72
CA THR A 126 39.30 6.63 16.95
C THR A 126 40.68 6.95 16.41
N TRP A 127 40.77 7.59 15.23
CA TRP A 127 42.05 8.03 14.68
C TRP A 127 42.77 9.03 15.59
N LEU A 128 42.06 10.03 16.12
CA LEU A 128 42.66 11.01 17.03
C LEU A 128 43.09 10.38 18.36
N LEU A 129 42.32 9.45 18.91
CA LEU A 129 42.70 8.73 20.13
C LEU A 129 43.94 7.86 19.91
N VAL A 130 43.99 7.09 18.82
CA VAL A 130 45.16 6.27 18.49
C VAL A 130 46.40 7.15 18.27
N TRP A 131 46.24 8.27 17.59
CA TRP A 131 47.35 9.20 17.36
C TRP A 131 47.87 9.83 18.65
N GLY A 132 46.97 10.28 19.53
CA GLY A 132 47.34 10.81 20.85
C GLY A 132 48.02 9.77 21.72
N TYR A 133 47.51 8.54 21.72
CA TYR A 133 48.13 7.43 22.43
C TYR A 133 49.53 7.11 21.89
N ALA A 134 49.72 7.08 20.57
CA ALA A 134 51.02 6.83 19.97
C ALA A 134 52.06 7.89 20.37
N ILE A 135 51.65 9.15 20.49
CA ILE A 135 52.52 10.23 20.99
C ILE A 135 52.87 10.00 22.45
N TYR A 136 51.87 9.73 23.30
CA TYR A 136 52.09 9.45 24.72
C TYR A 136 53.05 8.28 24.92
N ASP A 137 52.85 7.19 24.18
CA ASP A 137 53.69 6.00 24.24
C ASP A 137 55.14 6.32 23.79
N ALA A 138 55.31 7.07 22.70
CA ALA A 138 56.63 7.49 22.24
C ALA A 138 57.38 8.36 23.28
N TYR A 139 56.67 9.28 23.96
CA TYR A 139 57.27 10.09 25.03
C TYR A 139 57.67 9.26 26.25
N ASN A 140 56.77 8.39 26.72
CA ASN A 140 57.01 7.54 27.88
C ASN A 140 58.15 6.54 27.63
N SER A 141 58.16 5.92 26.44
CA SER A 141 59.22 5.00 26.02
C SER A 141 60.58 5.72 25.90
N GLY A 142 60.61 6.95 25.37
CA GLY A 142 61.82 7.76 25.33
C GLY A 142 62.36 8.14 26.71
N GLU A 143 61.47 8.36 27.69
CA GLU A 143 61.86 8.62 29.08
C GLU A 143 62.42 7.38 29.79
N LYS A 144 61.81 6.22 29.60
CA LYS A 144 62.31 4.95 30.16
C LYS A 144 63.73 4.64 29.66
N MET A 145 63.99 4.80 28.36
CA MET A 145 65.32 4.63 27.78
C MET A 145 66.34 5.62 28.35
N ARG A 146 65.94 6.90 28.55
CA ARG A 146 66.80 7.92 29.16
C ARG A 146 67.20 7.56 30.59
N ASN A 147 66.31 6.90 31.34
CA ASN A 147 66.54 6.49 32.71
C ASN A 147 67.22 5.11 32.84
N GLY A 148 67.61 4.48 31.72
CA GLY A 148 68.27 3.17 31.70
C GLY A 148 67.36 1.99 32.05
N ILE A 149 66.05 2.14 31.86
CA ILE A 149 65.05 1.08 32.06
C ILE A 149 64.87 0.36 30.71
N ASP A 150 64.97 -0.97 30.70
CA ASP A 150 64.68 -1.79 29.51
C ASP A 150 63.22 -1.59 29.09
N VAL A 151 63.00 -1.30 27.81
CA VAL A 151 61.67 -1.09 27.23
C VAL A 151 61.36 -2.26 26.32
N GLU A 152 60.33 -3.04 26.65
CA GLU A 152 59.82 -4.10 25.78
C GLU A 152 59.15 -3.51 24.52
N ASP A 153 59.45 -4.05 23.34
CA ASP A 153 58.82 -3.71 22.05
C ASP A 153 57.39 -4.29 21.91
N THR A 154 56.58 -4.19 22.97
CA THR A 154 55.18 -4.63 22.96
C THR A 154 54.27 -3.48 23.36
N LEU A 155 53.25 -3.19 22.55
CA LEU A 155 52.21 -2.22 22.90
C LEU A 155 51.52 -2.69 24.18
N ASP A 156 51.61 -1.90 25.26
CA ASP A 156 50.96 -2.17 26.55
C ASP A 156 49.43 -1.96 26.43
N ILE A 157 48.76 -2.89 25.75
CA ILE A 157 47.32 -2.87 25.48
C ILE A 157 46.48 -2.92 26.77
N ASN A 158 47.07 -3.37 27.89
CA ASN A 158 46.43 -3.46 29.20
C ASN A 158 46.17 -2.11 29.86
N ASN A 159 46.76 -1.01 29.38
CA ASN A 159 46.48 0.36 29.82
C ASN A 159 45.53 1.11 28.86
N LEU A 160 44.98 0.43 27.84
CA LEU A 160 44.17 1.03 26.78
C LEU A 160 42.66 0.77 26.91
N PHE A 161 42.24 -0.11 27.83
CA PHE A 161 40.85 -0.51 28.07
C PHE A 161 40.42 -0.25 29.51
#